data_AF-A0A3E2BIW0-F1
#
_entry.id   AF-A0A3E2BIW0-F1
#
_cell.length_a   1.000
_cell.length_b   1.000
_cell.length_c   1.000
_cell.angle_alpha   90.00
_cell.angle_beta   90.00
_cell.angle_gamma   90.00
#
_symmetry.space_group_name_H-M   'P 1'
#
loop_
_entity.id
_entity.type
_entity.pdbx_description
1 polymer ?
#
loop_
_entity_poly.entity_id
_entity_poly.type
_entity_poly.pdbx_seq_one_letter_code
_entity_poly.pdbx_strand_id
1 'polypeptide(L)'
;MDGVAAALASCLLLLAASGVDAQENQPGENLQARLLPEVEILLPENSPVKVNWILPPVEREALDMHLHDRWFSVDAEGFPWIGLDGRLLINPLKNYSAFFPQYFTNFVHLNNGALIIATEEDFGFIPAGQEVDYDPDTGYPVLGYQPLAWLPGEVDGSGEEMVSRTMYRGENCLYFVVRKTVPGEEYREKYEVFCFKPGSGQKSDQSDPDSYSAFPAYVPVYSSDETITAVTGNGEQTFIAHGQMVLLVTPGSTEPGVFYNHPTDVILALDYNSEAGLFYATNYSVGLMSKGAALEFMRVPYPRIFLRDNSLYVMLSEQAAVLQVENAGFLKQYNKTSRELVAVDGKKVSGGWFGFNFGLFSLVAIVLLLLLVLVDVLRHRFPGHVKTVWVLMVFLGYLSLFSWLIVFLYFGLAFRLSGFLVLIPFLVILVYLFSGRRQRIKD
;
A
#
# COMPACT_ATOMS: atom_id res chain seq x y z
N MET A 1 33.96 10.86 21.51
CA MET A 1 33.04 10.41 20.44
C MET A 1 32.82 11.56 19.47
N ASP A 2 33.88 12.34 19.21
CA ASP A 2 33.73 13.76 18.84
C ASP A 2 34.07 13.99 17.35
N GLY A 3 34.46 12.92 16.64
CA GLY A 3 34.73 12.95 15.20
C GLY A 3 33.52 12.62 14.32
N VAL A 4 32.47 12.00 14.88
CA VAL A 4 31.28 11.57 14.11
C VAL A 4 30.30 12.73 13.94
N ALA A 5 30.11 13.57 14.97
CA ALA A 5 29.27 14.77 14.90
C ALA A 5 29.82 15.83 13.92
N ALA A 6 31.14 15.98 13.82
CA ALA A 6 31.79 16.90 12.88
C ALA A 6 31.70 16.43 11.41
N ALA A 7 31.71 15.12 11.17
CA ALA A 7 31.47 14.53 9.85
C ALA A 7 29.99 14.63 9.44
N LEU A 8 29.07 14.46 10.39
CA LEU A 8 27.62 14.69 10.22
C LEU A 8 27.29 16.13 9.81
N ALA A 9 27.93 17.11 10.44
CA ALA A 9 27.75 18.53 10.10
C ALA A 9 28.27 18.85 8.68
N SER A 10 29.39 18.24 8.24
CA SER A 10 29.97 18.53 6.92
C SER A 10 29.17 17.94 5.76
N CYS A 11 28.59 16.74 5.91
CA CYS A 11 27.75 16.14 4.86
C CYS A 11 26.39 16.85 4.71
N LEU A 12 25.79 17.32 5.81
CA LEU A 12 24.55 18.08 5.78
C LEU A 12 24.76 19.55 5.34
N LEU A 13 25.89 20.18 5.69
CA LEU A 13 26.27 21.48 5.12
C LEU A 13 26.57 21.39 3.62
N LEU A 14 27.05 20.27 3.09
CA LEU A 14 27.17 20.06 1.65
C LEU A 14 25.81 19.93 0.97
N LEU A 15 24.79 19.35 1.62
CA LEU A 15 23.41 19.31 1.11
C LEU A 15 22.70 20.67 1.23
N ALA A 16 22.93 21.43 2.31
CA ALA A 16 22.36 22.76 2.52
C ALA A 16 23.10 23.88 1.76
N ALA A 17 24.36 23.68 1.37
CA ALA A 17 25.11 24.62 0.52
C ALA A 17 25.03 24.27 -0.98
N SER A 18 24.65 23.04 -1.34
CA SER A 18 24.29 22.69 -2.72
C SER A 18 22.79 22.90 -3.03
N GLY A 19 21.95 22.99 -2.00
CA GLY A 19 20.60 23.53 -2.09
C GLY A 19 20.61 25.04 -1.89
N VAL A 20 20.22 25.81 -2.91
CA VAL A 20 20.17 27.28 -2.93
C VAL A 20 21.46 27.95 -3.43
N ASP A 21 22.03 27.43 -4.50
CA ASP A 21 21.89 28.24 -5.71
C ASP A 21 20.59 27.78 -6.35
N ALA A 22 19.58 28.65 -6.35
CA ALA A 22 18.51 28.53 -7.31
C ALA A 22 19.21 28.40 -8.67
N GLN A 23 19.14 27.22 -9.28
CA GLN A 23 19.74 26.92 -10.55
C GLN A 23 19.03 27.78 -11.59
N GLU A 24 19.46 29.04 -11.67
CA GLU A 24 19.18 29.95 -12.76
C GLU A 24 19.67 29.22 -13.99
N ASN A 25 18.72 28.68 -14.76
CA ASN A 25 18.91 27.84 -15.94
C ASN A 25 20.17 28.26 -16.70
N GLN A 26 21.30 27.61 -16.42
CA GLN A 26 22.45 27.67 -17.30
C GLN A 26 22.14 26.71 -18.44
N PRO A 27 21.90 27.21 -19.66
CA PRO A 27 21.59 26.36 -20.80
C PRO A 27 22.91 25.74 -21.27
N GLY A 28 23.30 24.61 -20.69
CA GLY A 28 24.58 24.01 -21.07
C GLY A 28 24.91 22.66 -20.45
N GLU A 29 24.48 22.38 -19.22
CA GLU A 29 24.70 21.05 -18.65
C GLU A 29 23.55 20.13 -19.04
N ASN A 30 23.87 19.17 -19.92
CA ASN A 30 23.04 18.00 -20.18
C ASN A 30 22.83 17.26 -18.85
N LEU A 31 21.79 17.64 -18.11
CA LEU A 31 21.13 16.81 -17.12
C LEU A 31 20.67 15.55 -17.84
N GLN A 32 21.54 14.54 -17.90
CA GLN A 32 21.10 13.19 -18.22
C GLN A 32 20.03 12.86 -17.21
N ALA A 33 18.78 12.79 -17.66
CA ALA A 33 17.66 12.34 -16.86
C ALA A 33 18.03 10.96 -16.28
N ARG A 34 18.48 10.92 -15.03
CA ARG A 34 18.70 9.68 -14.29
C ARG A 34 17.33 9.08 -14.05
N LEU A 35 16.96 8.09 -14.87
CA LEU A 35 15.78 7.26 -14.62
C LEU A 35 16.01 6.54 -13.30
N LEU A 36 15.14 6.77 -12.31
CA LEU A 36 15.12 5.98 -11.09
C LEU A 36 14.57 4.60 -11.45
N PRO A 37 15.33 3.52 -11.27
CA PRO A 37 14.94 2.19 -11.75
C PRO A 37 13.73 1.58 -11.01
N GLU A 38 13.19 2.26 -10.00
CA GLU A 38 12.21 1.68 -9.05
C GLU A 38 10.92 2.49 -8.88
N VAL A 39 10.76 3.58 -9.65
CA VAL A 39 9.53 4.40 -9.61
C VAL A 39 8.79 4.24 -10.92
N GLU A 40 7.67 3.52 -10.90
CA GLU A 40 6.77 3.41 -12.05
C GLU A 40 5.51 4.22 -11.76
N ILE A 41 5.12 5.12 -12.67
CA ILE A 41 3.91 5.92 -12.54
C ILE A 41 3.02 5.70 -13.76
N LEU A 42 1.75 5.39 -13.52
CA LEU A 42 0.73 5.16 -14.52
C LEU A 42 -0.34 6.24 -14.41
N LEU A 43 -0.32 7.21 -15.32
CA LEU A 43 -1.30 8.29 -15.39
C LEU A 43 -2.13 8.22 -16.68
N PRO A 44 -3.40 8.67 -16.65
CA PRO A 44 -4.20 8.78 -17.87
C PRO A 44 -3.62 9.83 -18.84
N GLU A 45 -3.57 9.48 -20.13
CA GLU A 45 -2.90 10.26 -21.19
C GLU A 45 -3.40 11.71 -21.36
N ASN A 46 -4.65 11.99 -20.99
CA ASN A 46 -5.28 13.31 -21.08
C ASN A 46 -5.71 13.86 -19.70
N SER A 47 -4.95 13.50 -18.66
CA SER A 47 -5.22 13.95 -17.30
C SER A 47 -4.57 15.33 -17.02
N PRO A 48 -5.21 16.23 -16.26
CA PRO A 48 -4.56 17.40 -15.68
C PRO A 48 -3.60 17.06 -14.52
N VAL A 49 -3.51 15.77 -14.16
CA VAL A 49 -2.57 15.28 -13.14
C VAL A 49 -1.14 15.40 -13.66
N LYS A 50 -0.28 16.06 -12.89
CA LYS A 50 1.14 16.24 -13.19
C LYS A 50 1.98 15.68 -12.06
N VAL A 51 3.21 15.29 -12.39
CA VAL A 51 4.18 14.81 -11.41
C VAL A 51 5.40 15.69 -11.46
N ASN A 52 5.76 16.26 -10.31
CA ASN A 52 6.91 17.14 -10.17
C ASN A 52 7.79 16.64 -9.02
N TRP A 53 9.10 16.79 -9.19
CA TRP A 53 10.04 16.64 -8.08
C TRP A 53 9.99 17.89 -7.21
N ILE A 54 9.73 17.71 -5.93
CA ILE A 54 9.86 18.76 -4.91
C ILE A 54 11.24 18.69 -4.28
N LEU A 55 11.66 17.47 -3.95
CA LEU A 55 13.01 17.17 -3.48
C LEU A 55 13.55 16.02 -4.34
N PRO A 56 14.61 16.22 -5.14
CA PRO A 56 15.16 15.17 -5.96
C PRO A 56 15.80 14.06 -5.11
N PRO A 57 15.95 12.85 -5.65
CA PRO A 57 16.63 11.74 -4.98
C PRO A 57 18.06 12.07 -4.60
N VAL A 58 18.44 11.64 -3.40
CA VAL A 58 19.82 11.69 -2.89
C VAL A 58 20.46 10.31 -3.01
N GLU A 59 21.78 10.25 -3.20
CA GLU A 59 22.53 8.99 -3.24
C GLU A 59 22.41 8.24 -1.90
N ARG A 60 22.22 6.92 -1.96
CA ARG A 60 21.88 6.08 -0.80
C ARG A 60 22.96 6.11 0.27
N GLU A 61 24.22 6.19 -0.14
CA GLU A 61 25.39 6.26 0.73
C GLU A 61 25.35 7.49 1.65
N ALA A 62 24.72 8.58 1.21
CA ALA A 62 24.54 9.78 2.04
C ALA A 62 23.42 9.62 3.09
N LEU A 63 22.58 8.60 2.96
CA LEU A 63 21.38 8.36 3.78
C LEU A 63 21.56 7.22 4.80
N ASP A 64 22.61 6.40 4.67
CA ASP A 64 22.82 5.17 5.45
C ASP A 64 22.87 5.39 6.98
N MET A 65 23.11 6.62 7.45
CA MET A 65 23.11 6.96 8.88
C MET A 65 21.71 7.17 9.49
N HIS A 66 20.66 7.39 8.68
CA HIS A 66 19.32 7.81 9.14
C HIS A 66 18.18 7.03 8.47
N LEU A 67 18.41 5.75 8.13
CA LEU A 67 17.42 4.95 7.42
C LEU A 67 16.19 4.62 8.28
N HIS A 68 16.35 4.59 9.60
CA HIS A 68 15.32 4.25 10.57
C HIS A 68 14.64 5.52 11.09
N ASP A 69 13.31 5.46 11.26
CA ASP A 69 12.48 6.52 11.85
C ASP A 69 12.54 7.88 11.14
N ARG A 70 11.95 7.90 9.94
CA ARG A 70 11.70 9.14 9.20
C ARG A 70 10.23 9.50 9.22
N TRP A 71 9.95 10.72 9.65
CA TRP A 71 8.60 11.28 9.60
C TRP A 71 8.53 12.33 8.51
N PHE A 72 7.34 12.47 7.94
CA PHE A 72 7.11 13.27 6.75
C PHE A 72 5.77 13.99 6.87
N SER A 73 5.78 15.30 6.63
CA SER A 73 4.56 16.06 6.36
C SER A 73 4.87 17.27 5.49
N VAL A 74 3.82 17.97 5.04
CA VAL A 74 3.96 19.09 4.10
C VAL A 74 3.25 20.32 4.64
N ASP A 75 3.97 21.44 4.68
CA ASP A 75 3.45 22.69 5.23
C ASP A 75 2.45 23.40 4.32
N ALA A 76 2.01 24.59 4.74
CA ALA A 76 1.04 25.43 4.04
C ALA A 76 1.37 25.71 2.57
N GLU A 77 2.67 25.82 2.28
CA GLU A 77 3.20 26.29 1.01
C GLU A 77 3.59 25.12 0.09
N GLY A 78 3.37 23.88 0.53
CA GLY A 78 3.75 22.69 -0.22
C GLY A 78 5.19 22.24 0.03
N PHE A 79 5.86 22.78 1.05
CA PHE A 79 7.25 22.42 1.35
C PHE A 79 7.33 21.22 2.32
N PRO A 80 8.17 20.24 2.00
CA PRO A 80 8.28 19.03 2.80
C PRO A 80 9.08 19.30 4.08
N TRP A 81 8.56 18.78 5.18
CA TRP A 81 9.24 18.69 6.46
C TRP A 81 9.58 17.23 6.74
N ILE A 82 10.83 16.98 7.08
CA ILE A 82 11.39 15.65 7.34
C ILE A 82 11.91 15.64 8.78
N GLY A 83 11.49 14.66 9.56
CA GLY A 83 12.07 14.39 10.87
C GLY A 83 13.04 13.23 10.81
N LEU A 84 14.16 13.36 11.49
CA LEU A 84 15.22 12.36 11.63
C LEU A 84 15.53 12.13 13.11
N ASP A 85 15.80 10.88 13.48
CA ASP A 85 16.28 10.45 14.80
C ASP A 85 15.43 10.93 16.00
N GLY A 86 14.15 11.21 15.76
CA GLY A 86 13.18 11.69 16.74
C GLY A 86 13.45 13.07 17.31
N ARG A 87 14.45 13.82 16.83
CA ARG A 87 14.76 15.17 17.35
C ARG A 87 15.07 16.18 16.27
N LEU A 88 15.64 15.78 15.14
CA LEU A 88 16.02 16.72 14.10
C LEU A 88 14.83 16.95 13.16
N LEU A 89 14.43 18.20 12.97
CA LEU A 89 13.44 18.61 11.98
C LEU A 89 14.15 19.41 10.88
N ILE A 90 13.89 19.05 9.62
CA ILE A 90 14.51 19.66 8.45
C ILE A 90 13.43 20.05 7.45
N ASN A 91 13.54 21.27 6.90
CA ASN A 91 12.87 21.68 5.68
C ASN A 91 13.95 22.06 4.66
N PRO A 92 14.28 21.15 3.72
CA PRO A 92 15.36 21.38 2.76
C PRO A 92 15.12 22.57 1.82
N LEU A 93 13.86 22.87 1.49
CA LEU A 93 13.53 23.96 0.57
C LEU A 93 13.56 25.33 1.23
N LYS A 94 13.40 25.38 2.56
CA LYS A 94 13.55 26.60 3.36
C LYS A 94 14.96 26.78 3.92
N ASN A 95 15.90 25.88 3.61
CA ASN A 95 17.21 25.80 4.26
C ASN A 95 17.12 25.88 5.78
N TYR A 96 16.15 25.14 6.34
CA TYR A 96 15.84 25.18 7.74
C TYR A 96 16.13 23.82 8.39
N SER A 97 16.81 23.86 9.51
CA SER A 97 17.12 22.68 10.33
C SER A 97 17.15 23.09 11.79
N ALA A 98 16.48 22.33 12.63
CA ALA A 98 16.41 22.62 14.06
C ALA A 98 16.22 21.35 14.88
N PHE A 99 16.70 21.37 16.11
CA PHE A 99 16.44 20.32 17.08
C PHE A 99 15.16 20.59 17.85
N PHE A 100 14.44 19.51 18.11
CA PHE A 100 13.38 19.47 19.09
C PHE A 100 13.97 19.13 20.47
N PRO A 101 13.51 19.78 21.55
CA PRO A 101 14.15 19.69 22.86
C PRO A 101 14.00 18.29 23.48
N GLN A 102 12.96 17.56 23.09
CA GLN A 102 12.70 16.18 23.50
C GLN A 102 12.56 15.26 22.27
N TYR A 103 12.47 13.95 22.48
CA TYR A 103 12.16 13.02 21.41
C TYR A 103 10.68 13.16 21.01
N PHE A 104 10.42 13.35 19.71
CA PHE A 104 9.10 13.25 19.13
C PHE A 104 8.89 11.85 18.54
N THR A 105 7.66 11.36 18.68
CA THR A 105 7.23 10.05 18.15
C THR A 105 6.53 10.20 16.81
N ASN A 106 6.00 11.40 16.51
CA ASN A 106 5.44 11.77 15.20
C ASN A 106 5.31 13.30 15.07
N PHE A 107 5.13 13.80 13.85
CA PHE A 107 4.63 15.15 13.62
C PHE A 107 3.78 15.21 12.36
N VAL A 108 2.89 16.19 12.30
CA VAL A 108 2.03 16.38 11.14
C VAL A 108 1.58 17.82 10.98
N HIS A 109 1.49 18.28 9.73
CA HIS A 109 0.88 19.57 9.41
C HIS A 109 -0.63 19.41 9.23
N LEU A 110 -1.42 20.27 9.86
CA LEU A 110 -2.86 20.38 9.63
C LEU A 110 -3.17 21.16 8.35
N ASN A 111 -4.42 21.12 7.90
CA ASN A 111 -4.87 21.85 6.70
C ASN A 111 -4.61 23.37 6.82
N ASN A 112 -4.78 23.94 8.02
CA ASN A 112 -4.48 25.35 8.30
C ASN A 112 -2.97 25.67 8.36
N GLY A 113 -2.10 24.70 8.13
CA GLY A 113 -0.64 24.87 8.15
C GLY A 113 0.01 24.75 9.52
N ALA A 114 -0.76 24.51 10.59
CA ALA A 114 -0.18 24.31 11.92
C ALA A 114 0.60 22.99 11.98
N LEU A 115 1.85 23.05 12.44
CA LEU A 115 2.67 21.88 12.74
C LEU A 115 2.34 21.39 14.15
N ILE A 116 1.87 20.15 14.23
CA ILE A 116 1.58 19.44 15.48
C ILE A 116 2.64 18.36 15.66
N ILE A 117 3.22 18.32 16.85
CA ILE A 117 4.28 17.36 17.23
C ILE A 117 3.76 16.52 18.38
N ALA A 118 3.90 15.20 18.27
CA ALA A 118 3.59 14.25 19.32
C ALA A 118 4.88 13.72 19.96
N THR A 119 4.84 13.58 21.27
CA THR A 119 5.93 13.06 22.11
C THR A 119 5.51 11.68 22.63
N GLU A 120 6.15 11.14 23.66
CA GLU A 120 5.70 9.88 24.27
C GLU A 120 4.43 10.05 25.13
N GLU A 121 4.24 11.25 25.71
CA GLU A 121 3.20 11.49 26.71
C GLU A 121 2.14 12.49 26.24
N ASP A 122 2.51 13.47 25.41
CA ASP A 122 1.65 14.58 25.01
C ASP A 122 1.79 14.91 23.51
N PHE A 123 0.99 15.85 23.05
CA PHE A 123 1.19 16.49 21.75
C PHE A 123 0.96 17.99 21.87
N GLY A 124 1.60 18.76 20.99
CA GLY A 124 1.63 20.21 21.08
C GLY A 124 2.15 20.85 19.80
N PHE A 125 2.61 22.09 19.93
CA PHE A 125 3.06 22.92 18.81
C PHE A 125 4.29 23.74 19.19
N ILE A 126 4.92 24.35 18.18
CA ILE A 126 6.02 25.29 18.35
C ILE A 126 5.42 26.70 18.45
N PRO A 127 5.50 27.39 19.60
CA PRO A 127 4.93 28.72 19.77
C PRO A 127 5.69 29.78 18.95
N ALA A 128 4.97 30.78 18.46
CA ALA A 128 5.60 31.92 17.78
C ALA A 128 6.31 32.84 18.79
N GLY A 129 7.45 33.40 18.38
CA GLY A 129 8.10 34.50 19.11
C GLY A 129 8.87 34.11 20.37
N GLN A 130 9.27 32.85 20.52
CA GLN A 130 10.27 32.48 21.53
C GLN A 130 11.68 32.87 21.08
N GLU A 131 12.52 33.27 22.04
CA GLU A 131 13.96 33.37 21.82
C GLU A 131 14.50 31.99 21.43
N VAL A 132 15.36 31.97 20.42
CA VAL A 132 15.92 30.73 19.88
C VAL A 132 17.15 30.35 20.71
N ASP A 133 17.04 29.27 21.46
CA ASP A 133 18.17 28.62 22.10
C ASP A 133 18.97 27.81 21.06
N TYR A 134 20.22 27.48 21.39
CA TYR A 134 21.09 26.69 20.52
C TYR A 134 21.65 25.49 21.28
N ASP A 135 21.68 24.33 20.61
CA ASP A 135 22.29 23.13 21.15
C ASP A 135 23.82 23.31 21.22
N PRO A 136 24.45 23.13 22.39
CA PRO A 136 25.87 23.47 22.57
C PRO A 136 26.82 22.54 21.80
N ASP A 137 26.39 21.31 21.53
CA ASP A 137 27.23 20.28 20.90
C ASP A 137 27.22 20.39 19.36
N THR A 138 26.07 20.75 18.80
CA THR A 138 25.84 20.77 17.35
C THR A 138 25.70 22.16 16.76
N GLY A 139 25.37 23.17 17.58
CA GLY A 139 25.12 24.53 17.15
C GLY A 139 23.80 24.75 16.42
N TYR A 140 22.92 23.75 16.34
CA TYR A 140 21.59 23.91 15.73
C TYR A 140 20.63 24.64 16.67
N PRO A 141 19.66 25.41 16.12
CA PRO A 141 18.63 26.03 16.93
C PRO A 141 17.75 24.96 17.59
N VAL A 142 17.36 25.19 18.84
CA VAL A 142 16.44 24.35 19.60
C VAL A 142 15.07 25.00 19.61
N LEU A 143 14.06 24.26 19.18
CA LEU A 143 12.71 24.76 19.06
C LEU A 143 12.00 24.79 20.41
N GLY A 144 11.21 25.84 20.61
CA GLY A 144 10.17 25.86 21.61
C GLY A 144 9.19 24.72 21.48
N TYR A 145 8.71 24.18 22.60
CA TYR A 145 7.58 23.28 22.63
C TYR A 145 6.54 23.75 23.64
N GLN A 146 5.29 23.84 23.20
CA GLN A 146 4.14 24.10 24.05
C GLN A 146 3.16 22.93 23.95
N PRO A 147 3.00 22.13 25.02
CA PRO A 147 2.05 21.02 25.02
C PRO A 147 0.62 21.55 24.95
N LEU A 148 -0.22 20.84 24.19
CA LEU A 148 -1.64 21.15 24.03
C LEU A 148 -2.51 20.24 24.89
N ALA A 149 -2.24 18.92 24.87
CA ALA A 149 -2.92 17.92 25.67
C ALA A 149 -2.10 16.62 25.77
N TRP A 150 -2.36 15.86 26.84
CA TRP A 150 -1.81 14.52 27.05
C TRP A 150 -2.41 13.53 26.05
N LEU A 151 -1.59 12.65 25.48
CA LEU A 151 -2.05 11.59 24.58
C LEU A 151 -3.05 10.66 25.27
N PRO A 152 -4.06 10.12 24.55
CA PRO A 152 -5.13 9.34 25.15
C PRO A 152 -4.67 7.92 25.53
N GLY A 153 -5.56 7.21 26.22
CA GLY A 153 -5.35 5.83 26.62
C GLY A 153 -4.64 5.75 27.97
N GLU A 154 -5.40 6.00 29.04
CA GLU A 154 -4.97 5.63 30.39
C GLU A 154 -4.95 4.10 30.52
N VAL A 155 -4.12 3.63 31.46
CA VAL A 155 -4.00 2.22 31.81
C VAL A 155 -4.99 1.99 32.94
N ASP A 156 -6.20 1.56 32.59
CA ASP A 156 -7.33 1.48 33.54
C ASP A 156 -7.36 0.14 34.31
N GLY A 157 -6.67 -0.89 33.80
CA GLY A 157 -6.67 -2.25 34.33
C GLY A 157 -5.39 -2.62 35.07
N SER A 158 -5.52 -3.42 36.14
CA SER A 158 -4.36 -4.02 36.82
C SER A 158 -3.59 -4.93 35.85
N GLY A 159 -2.43 -4.45 35.38
CA GLY A 159 -1.49 -5.21 34.56
C GLY A 159 -1.58 -4.96 33.05
N GLU A 160 -2.44 -4.07 32.57
CA GLU A 160 -2.31 -3.57 31.20
C GLU A 160 -1.02 -2.74 31.09
N GLU A 161 -0.30 -2.84 29.97
CA GLU A 161 0.86 -1.99 29.70
C GLU A 161 0.66 -1.21 28.40
N MET A 162 1.00 0.08 28.44
CA MET A 162 1.02 0.91 27.25
C MET A 162 2.22 0.53 26.39
N VAL A 163 1.99 0.11 25.14
CA VAL A 163 3.06 -0.24 24.21
C VAL A 163 3.45 0.95 23.35
N SER A 164 2.46 1.63 22.76
CA SER A 164 2.74 2.78 21.88
C SER A 164 1.51 3.65 21.67
N ARG A 165 1.73 4.94 21.43
CA ARG A 165 0.71 5.90 21.01
C ARG A 165 1.15 6.55 19.71
N THR A 166 0.36 6.40 18.66
CA THR A 166 0.71 6.94 17.33
C THR A 166 -0.33 7.96 16.89
N MET A 167 0.12 9.16 16.57
CA MET A 167 -0.72 10.23 16.02
C MET A 167 -0.89 10.07 14.50
N TYR A 168 -2.09 10.31 14.00
CA TYR A 168 -2.42 10.36 12.58
C TYR A 168 -3.24 11.60 12.28
N ARG A 169 -3.15 12.07 11.03
CA ARG A 169 -3.91 13.24 10.57
C ARG A 169 -5.26 12.84 9.98
N GLY A 170 -6.27 13.59 10.36
CA GLY A 170 -7.51 13.75 9.60
C GLY A 170 -7.58 15.15 8.96
N GLU A 171 -8.58 15.35 8.12
CA GLU A 171 -8.83 16.61 7.43
C GLU A 171 -9.06 17.76 8.43
N ASN A 172 -9.91 17.54 9.44
CA ASN A 172 -10.29 18.55 10.44
C ASN A 172 -10.12 18.06 11.88
N CYS A 173 -9.34 17.00 12.08
CA CYS A 173 -9.14 16.38 13.39
C CYS A 173 -7.81 15.64 13.43
N LEU A 174 -7.39 15.26 14.64
CA LEU A 174 -6.29 14.34 14.86
C LEU A 174 -6.86 12.99 15.29
N TYR A 175 -6.22 11.92 14.86
CA TYR A 175 -6.50 10.58 15.32
C TYR A 175 -5.33 10.05 16.12
N PHE A 176 -5.60 9.22 17.11
CA PHE A 176 -4.58 8.58 17.92
C PHE A 176 -4.89 7.09 18.01
N VAL A 177 -3.91 6.26 17.65
CA VAL A 177 -3.97 4.82 17.86
C VAL A 177 -3.14 4.49 19.09
N VAL A 178 -3.80 3.91 20.08
CA VAL A 178 -3.22 3.47 21.34
C VAL A 178 -3.11 1.96 21.29
N ARG A 179 -1.90 1.43 21.47
CA ARG A 179 -1.61 0.00 21.53
C ARG A 179 -1.30 -0.37 22.98
N LYS A 180 -2.06 -1.32 23.53
CA LYS A 180 -1.88 -1.84 24.89
C LYS A 180 -1.66 -3.35 24.84
N THR A 181 -0.88 -3.87 25.78
CA THR A 181 -0.86 -5.30 26.08
C THR A 181 -1.84 -5.59 27.21
N VAL A 182 -2.62 -6.65 27.06
CA VAL A 182 -3.55 -7.11 28.10
C VAL A 182 -2.96 -8.37 28.74
N PRO A 183 -2.80 -8.40 30.07
CA PRO A 183 -2.23 -9.54 30.77
C PRO A 183 -3.21 -10.73 30.73
N GLY A 184 -2.72 -11.90 30.35
CA GLY A 184 -3.48 -13.15 30.23
C GLY A 184 -2.57 -14.35 29.95
N GLU A 185 -3.13 -15.54 29.73
CA GLU A 185 -2.33 -16.75 29.40
C GLU A 185 -1.59 -16.62 28.06
N GLU A 186 -2.09 -15.77 27.17
CA GLU A 186 -1.42 -15.33 25.93
C GLU A 186 -1.40 -13.80 25.93
N TYR A 187 -0.23 -13.18 25.75
CA TYR A 187 -0.11 -11.73 25.59
C TYR A 187 -0.90 -11.31 24.35
N ARG A 188 -2.05 -10.65 24.55
CA ARG A 188 -2.87 -10.08 23.48
C ARG A 188 -2.69 -8.59 23.42
N GLU A 189 -2.64 -8.08 22.21
CA GLU A 189 -2.55 -6.65 21.96
C GLU A 189 -3.92 -6.10 21.64
N LYS A 190 -4.25 -4.96 22.24
CA LYS A 190 -5.48 -4.23 22.00
C LYS A 190 -5.13 -2.88 21.39
N TYR A 191 -5.84 -2.52 20.33
CA TYR A 191 -5.68 -1.27 19.59
C TYR A 191 -6.95 -0.42 19.76
N GLU A 192 -6.79 0.79 20.26
CA GLU A 192 -7.89 1.74 20.50
C GLU A 192 -7.66 3.01 19.67
N VAL A 193 -8.69 3.46 18.95
CA VAL A 193 -8.64 4.66 18.12
C VAL A 193 -9.43 5.78 18.77
N PHE A 194 -8.78 6.92 19.00
CA PHE A 194 -9.39 8.13 19.52
C PHE A 194 -9.35 9.23 18.47
N CYS A 195 -10.37 10.07 18.44
CA CYS A 195 -10.43 11.28 17.61
C CYS A 195 -10.41 12.51 18.51
N PHE A 196 -9.50 13.43 18.21
CA PHE A 196 -9.41 14.74 18.84
C PHE A 196 -9.87 15.80 17.85
N LYS A 197 -10.94 16.52 18.19
CA LYS A 197 -11.50 17.60 17.37
C LYS A 197 -11.25 18.95 18.06
N PRO A 198 -10.47 19.85 17.44
CA PRO A 198 -10.30 21.20 17.98
C PRO A 198 -11.65 21.90 18.10
N GLY A 199 -11.94 22.49 19.27
CA GLY A 199 -13.17 23.28 19.48
C GLY A 199 -14.45 22.48 19.69
N SER A 200 -14.42 21.14 19.69
CA SER A 200 -15.56 20.35 20.18
C SER A 200 -15.57 20.37 21.70
N GLY A 201 -16.08 21.45 22.29
CA GLY A 201 -16.41 21.46 23.72
C GLY A 201 -17.44 20.37 24.00
N GLN A 202 -17.16 19.49 24.95
CA GLN A 202 -18.13 18.50 25.39
C GLN A 202 -19.18 19.24 26.21
N LYS A 203 -20.46 19.18 25.79
CA LYS A 203 -21.55 19.61 26.68
C LYS A 203 -21.51 18.68 27.89
N SER A 204 -21.24 19.24 29.06
CA SER A 204 -21.36 18.53 30.32
C SER A 204 -22.78 18.00 30.44
N ASP A 205 -22.97 16.69 30.61
CA ASP A 205 -24.26 16.06 30.82
C ASP A 205 -24.86 16.36 32.23
N GLN A 206 -24.33 17.34 32.96
CA GLN A 206 -24.81 17.73 34.28
C GLN A 206 -25.33 19.17 34.30
N SER A 207 -26.66 19.29 34.21
CA SER A 207 -27.56 20.28 34.84
C SER A 207 -27.30 21.78 34.70
N ASP A 208 -26.21 22.21 34.07
CA ASP A 208 -25.86 23.60 33.91
C ASP A 208 -25.70 23.91 32.41
N PRO A 209 -26.71 24.50 31.76
CA PRO A 209 -26.69 24.80 30.32
C PRO A 209 -25.57 25.77 29.91
N ASP A 210 -24.91 26.41 30.88
CA ASP A 210 -23.78 27.32 30.66
C ASP A 210 -22.41 26.66 30.95
N SER A 211 -22.36 25.42 31.45
CA SER A 211 -21.11 24.68 31.72
C SER A 211 -20.60 23.98 30.46
N TYR A 212 -20.01 24.76 29.57
CA TYR A 212 -19.17 24.24 28.49
C TYR A 212 -17.80 23.89 29.06
N SER A 213 -17.43 22.61 29.03
CA SER A 213 -16.02 22.27 29.16
C SER A 213 -15.31 22.82 27.92
N ALA A 214 -14.53 23.89 28.11
CA ALA A 214 -13.75 24.51 27.05
C ALA A 214 -12.58 23.63 26.57
N PHE A 215 -12.35 22.49 27.22
CA PHE A 215 -11.27 21.58 26.89
C PHE A 215 -11.74 20.54 25.86
N PRO A 216 -11.05 20.44 24.71
CA PRO A 216 -11.36 19.43 23.70
C PRO A 216 -11.20 18.03 24.31
N ALA A 217 -12.25 17.21 24.20
CA ALA A 217 -12.26 15.84 24.69
C ALA A 217 -11.88 14.86 23.59
N TYR A 218 -11.13 13.81 23.95
CA TYR A 218 -10.94 12.65 23.10
C TYR A 218 -12.24 11.89 22.95
N VAL A 219 -12.64 11.61 21.71
CA VAL A 219 -13.79 10.79 21.40
C VAL A 219 -13.30 9.39 21.00
N PRO A 220 -13.63 8.33 21.74
CA PRO A 220 -13.31 6.96 21.31
C PRO A 220 -14.09 6.63 20.03
N VAL A 221 -13.40 6.07 19.04
CA VAL A 221 -13.97 5.78 17.71
C VAL A 221 -14.10 4.28 17.47
N TYR A 222 -13.06 3.52 17.80
CA TYR A 222 -12.97 2.11 17.45
C TYR A 222 -12.00 1.36 18.36
N SER A 223 -12.22 0.05 18.54
CA SER A 223 -11.30 -0.84 19.25
C SER A 223 -11.19 -2.16 18.49
N SER A 224 -9.99 -2.75 18.49
CA SER A 224 -9.68 -4.01 17.80
C SER A 224 -8.62 -4.79 18.56
N ASP A 225 -8.69 -6.12 18.49
CA ASP A 225 -7.59 -7.02 18.92
C ASP A 225 -6.60 -7.32 17.78
N GLU A 226 -6.92 -6.84 16.58
CA GLU A 226 -6.09 -6.98 15.39
C GLU A 226 -5.38 -5.64 15.06
N THR A 227 -4.20 -5.71 14.44
CA THR A 227 -3.30 -4.55 14.26
C THR A 227 -3.89 -3.45 13.38
N ILE A 228 -3.94 -2.24 13.94
CA ILE A 228 -4.29 -1.02 13.22
C ILE A 228 -3.01 -0.33 12.73
N THR A 229 -2.85 -0.22 11.41
CA THR A 229 -1.62 0.31 10.78
C THR A 229 -1.73 1.78 10.36
N ALA A 230 -2.93 2.27 10.10
CA ALA A 230 -3.16 3.68 9.76
C ALA A 230 -4.61 4.10 10.04
N VAL A 231 -4.80 5.38 10.32
CA VAL A 231 -6.14 5.99 10.51
C VAL A 231 -6.17 7.36 9.84
N THR A 232 -7.28 7.71 9.20
CA THR A 232 -7.53 9.06 8.70
C THR A 232 -9.04 9.32 8.61
N GLY A 233 -9.46 10.52 8.23
CA GLY A 233 -10.87 10.87 8.11
C GLY A 233 -11.14 12.34 8.34
N ASN A 234 -12.40 12.72 8.47
CA ASN A 234 -12.83 14.10 8.74
C ASN A 234 -13.59 14.24 10.06
N GLY A 235 -13.58 13.19 10.89
CA GLY A 235 -14.31 13.14 12.15
C GLY A 235 -15.80 12.74 12.02
N GLU A 236 -16.38 12.76 10.84
CA GLU A 236 -17.71 12.19 10.53
C GLU A 236 -17.57 10.82 9.85
N GLN A 237 -16.51 10.65 9.07
CA GLN A 237 -16.09 9.40 8.48
C GLN A 237 -14.66 9.14 8.95
N THR A 238 -14.44 7.98 9.55
CA THR A 238 -13.11 7.52 9.95
C THR A 238 -12.76 6.27 9.18
N PHE A 239 -11.63 6.30 8.48
CA PHE A 239 -11.07 5.18 7.75
C PHE A 239 -9.94 4.57 8.56
N ILE A 240 -10.00 3.26 8.78
CA ILE A 240 -9.05 2.53 9.62
C ILE A 240 -8.45 1.40 8.79
N ALA A 241 -7.14 1.45 8.57
CA ALA A 241 -6.40 0.37 7.94
C ALA A 241 -6.13 -0.73 8.95
N HIS A 242 -6.54 -1.93 8.56
CA HIS A 242 -6.53 -3.14 9.35
C HIS A 242 -5.91 -4.27 8.51
N GLY A 243 -4.58 -4.40 8.54
CA GLY A 243 -3.85 -5.27 7.63
C GLY A 243 -4.10 -4.91 6.16
N GLN A 244 -4.74 -5.80 5.40
CA GLN A 244 -5.11 -5.57 3.99
C GLN A 244 -6.46 -4.84 3.84
N MET A 245 -7.25 -4.74 4.91
CA MET A 245 -8.59 -4.17 4.88
C MET A 245 -8.58 -2.69 5.28
N VAL A 246 -9.52 -1.93 4.74
CA VAL A 246 -9.90 -0.61 5.26
C VAL A 246 -11.34 -0.67 5.74
N LEU A 247 -11.54 -0.28 6.98
CA LEU A 247 -12.84 -0.15 7.62
C LEU A 247 -13.30 1.31 7.56
N LEU A 248 -14.60 1.52 7.37
CA LEU A 248 -15.27 2.82 7.50
C LEU A 248 -16.12 2.81 8.78
N VAL A 249 -15.79 3.70 9.70
CA VAL A 249 -16.54 3.97 10.93
C VAL A 249 -17.24 5.31 10.79
N THR A 250 -18.53 5.34 11.12
CA THR A 250 -19.35 6.56 11.15
C THR A 250 -19.99 6.71 12.54
N PRO A 251 -20.13 7.94 13.07
CA PRO A 251 -20.78 8.17 14.35
C PRO A 251 -22.16 7.51 14.43
N GLY A 252 -22.42 6.81 15.52
CA GLY A 252 -23.69 6.11 15.75
C GLY A 252 -23.82 4.73 15.09
N SER A 253 -22.87 4.32 14.25
CA SER A 253 -22.82 2.94 13.77
C SER A 253 -22.29 2.00 14.86
N THR A 254 -22.95 0.88 15.09
CA THR A 254 -22.51 -0.13 16.06
C THR A 254 -21.36 -0.98 15.54
N GLU A 255 -21.26 -1.14 14.22
CA GLU A 255 -20.23 -1.95 13.57
C GLU A 255 -19.53 -1.17 12.45
N PRO A 256 -18.22 -1.36 12.25
CA PRO A 256 -17.51 -0.82 11.10
C PRO A 256 -17.96 -1.51 9.80
N GLY A 257 -18.17 -0.73 8.73
CA GLY A 257 -18.37 -1.29 7.40
C GLY A 257 -17.04 -1.55 6.71
N VAL A 258 -16.88 -2.69 6.02
CA VAL A 258 -15.70 -2.89 5.15
C VAL A 258 -15.78 -1.90 3.98
N PHE A 259 -14.82 -1.00 3.90
CA PHE A 259 -14.71 -0.01 2.83
C PHE A 259 -14.00 -0.60 1.61
N TYR A 260 -12.90 -1.31 1.85
CA TYR A 260 -12.07 -1.92 0.83
C TYR A 260 -11.24 -3.08 1.41
N ASN A 261 -10.82 -4.02 0.56
CA ASN A 261 -9.89 -5.08 0.91
C ASN A 261 -8.84 -5.19 -0.20
N HIS A 262 -7.57 -4.91 0.13
CA HIS A 262 -6.45 -5.02 -0.81
C HIS A 262 -6.20 -6.50 -1.14
N PRO A 263 -5.98 -6.86 -2.42
CA PRO A 263 -5.88 -8.27 -2.80
C PRO A 263 -4.65 -8.99 -2.23
N THR A 264 -3.56 -8.26 -1.97
CA THR A 264 -2.24 -8.87 -1.71
C THR A 264 -1.41 -8.24 -0.59
N ASP A 265 -1.64 -6.98 -0.25
CA ASP A 265 -0.66 -6.16 0.47
C ASP A 265 -1.29 -5.46 1.65
N VAL A 266 -0.49 -5.33 2.71
CA VAL A 266 -0.88 -4.57 3.91
C VAL A 266 -0.86 -3.09 3.59
N ILE A 267 -1.88 -2.39 4.05
CA ILE A 267 -2.00 -0.94 3.94
C ILE A 267 -1.28 -0.33 5.13
N LEU A 268 -0.32 0.55 4.87
CA LEU A 268 0.58 1.11 5.88
C LEU A 268 0.35 2.61 6.14
N ALA A 269 -0.26 3.30 5.18
CA ALA A 269 -0.65 4.69 5.36
C ALA A 269 -1.98 4.97 4.67
N LEU A 270 -2.73 5.89 5.25
CA LEU A 270 -3.96 6.46 4.70
C LEU A 270 -3.87 7.98 4.83
N ASP A 271 -4.34 8.71 3.83
CA ASP A 271 -4.59 10.14 3.95
C ASP A 271 -5.88 10.50 3.18
N TYR A 272 -6.74 11.28 3.81
CA TYR A 272 -8.09 11.56 3.32
C TYR A 272 -8.35 13.06 3.25
N ASN A 273 -8.94 13.46 2.14
CA ASN A 273 -9.55 14.76 1.96
C ASN A 273 -10.89 14.58 1.25
N SER A 274 -11.93 15.28 1.70
CA SER A 274 -13.27 15.18 1.13
C SER A 274 -13.32 15.51 -0.37
N GLU A 275 -12.52 16.47 -0.84
CA GLU A 275 -12.41 16.87 -2.24
C GLU A 275 -11.50 15.96 -3.06
N ALA A 276 -10.41 15.43 -2.51
CA ALA A 276 -9.45 14.61 -3.28
C ALA A 276 -9.72 13.09 -3.21
N GLY A 277 -10.32 12.61 -2.11
CA GLY A 277 -10.58 11.18 -1.86
C GLY A 277 -9.66 10.56 -0.81
N LEU A 278 -9.71 9.23 -0.69
CA LEU A 278 -8.89 8.45 0.23
C LEU A 278 -7.69 7.87 -0.52
N PHE A 279 -6.49 8.34 -0.22
CA PHE A 279 -5.25 7.77 -0.73
C PHE A 279 -4.68 6.77 0.27
N TYR A 280 -3.95 5.79 -0.25
CA TYR A 280 -3.29 4.77 0.56
C TYR A 280 -1.90 4.45 0.03
N ALA A 281 -1.08 3.90 0.92
CA ALA A 281 0.22 3.34 0.58
C ALA A 281 0.38 1.94 1.16
N THR A 282 1.08 1.08 0.43
CA THR A 282 1.56 -0.23 0.88
C THR A 282 3.10 -0.17 1.01
N ASN A 283 3.76 -1.32 1.16
CA ASN A 283 5.22 -1.38 1.06
C ASN A 283 5.76 -1.06 -0.34
N TYR A 284 4.93 -1.17 -1.40
CA TYR A 284 5.42 -1.13 -2.79
C TYR A 284 4.55 -0.31 -3.75
N SER A 285 3.44 0.26 -3.27
CA SER A 285 2.51 0.98 -4.12
C SER A 285 1.85 2.15 -3.41
N VAL A 286 1.43 3.13 -4.20
CA VAL A 286 0.53 4.21 -3.81
C VAL A 286 -0.69 4.17 -4.72
N GLY A 287 -1.86 4.29 -4.11
CA GLY A 287 -3.12 4.21 -4.81
C GLY A 287 -4.19 5.13 -4.25
N LEU A 288 -5.26 5.26 -5.02
CA LEU A 288 -6.49 5.94 -4.64
C LEU A 288 -7.57 4.89 -4.40
N MET A 289 -8.28 5.01 -3.29
CA MET A 289 -9.28 4.05 -2.85
C MET A 289 -10.69 4.63 -2.94
N SER A 290 -11.64 3.76 -3.24
CA SER A 290 -13.07 4.01 -3.18
C SER A 290 -13.76 2.76 -2.60
N LYS A 291 -15.07 2.84 -2.35
CA LYS A 291 -15.80 1.71 -1.76
C LYS A 291 -15.75 0.50 -2.69
N GLY A 292 -15.05 -0.55 -2.26
CA GLY A 292 -14.88 -1.81 -2.98
C GLY A 292 -13.94 -1.76 -4.20
N ALA A 293 -13.21 -0.67 -4.43
CA ALA A 293 -12.27 -0.55 -5.54
C ALA A 293 -11.06 0.31 -5.21
N ALA A 294 -9.95 0.06 -5.91
CA ALA A 294 -8.76 0.89 -5.86
C ALA A 294 -8.16 1.10 -7.24
N LEU A 295 -7.48 2.22 -7.39
CA LEU A 295 -6.64 2.56 -8.53
C LEU A 295 -5.21 2.76 -8.03
N GLU A 296 -4.39 1.73 -8.20
CA GLU A 296 -2.94 1.87 -8.06
C GLU A 296 -2.38 2.60 -9.28
N PHE A 297 -1.67 3.69 -9.04
CA PHE A 297 -1.12 4.55 -10.10
C PHE A 297 0.38 4.79 -9.93
N MET A 298 0.98 4.38 -8.81
CA MET A 298 2.42 4.51 -8.57
C MET A 298 2.94 3.25 -7.86
N ARG A 299 4.04 2.71 -8.39
CA ARG A 299 4.81 1.63 -7.79
C ARG A 299 6.15 2.18 -7.36
N VAL A 300 6.46 2.01 -6.07
CA VAL A 300 7.61 2.62 -5.42
C VAL A 300 7.84 1.92 -4.08
N PRO A 301 9.09 1.64 -3.66
CA PRO A 301 9.38 1.00 -2.38
C PRO A 301 9.22 1.96 -1.20
N TYR A 302 8.61 1.45 -0.13
CA TYR A 302 8.40 2.10 1.17
C TYR A 302 7.94 3.58 1.10
N PRO A 303 6.89 3.89 0.32
CA PRO A 303 6.39 5.25 0.20
C PRO A 303 5.75 5.72 1.50
N ARG A 304 5.98 7.00 1.82
CA ARG A 304 5.16 7.74 2.78
C ARG A 304 4.36 8.78 2.03
N ILE A 305 3.09 8.92 2.37
CA ILE A 305 2.18 9.82 1.65
C ILE A 305 1.71 10.94 2.56
N PHE A 306 1.44 12.09 1.94
CA PHE A 306 0.79 13.22 2.58
C PHE A 306 -0.09 13.95 1.57
N LEU A 307 -1.36 14.11 1.86
CA LEU A 307 -2.34 14.74 0.98
C LEU A 307 -2.61 16.17 1.45
N ARG A 308 -2.40 17.15 0.56
CA ARG A 308 -2.71 18.55 0.85
C ARG A 308 -3.57 19.10 -0.26
N ASP A 309 -4.75 19.60 0.11
CA ASP A 309 -5.77 20.05 -0.82
C ASP A 309 -6.04 18.96 -1.87
N ASN A 310 -5.76 19.23 -3.13
CA ASN A 310 -5.92 18.29 -4.23
C ASN A 310 -4.59 17.69 -4.72
N SER A 311 -3.49 17.85 -3.99
CA SER A 311 -2.16 17.38 -4.36
C SER A 311 -1.64 16.33 -3.38
N LEU A 312 -1.15 15.21 -3.92
CA LEU A 312 -0.55 14.14 -3.13
C LEU A 312 0.96 14.27 -3.16
N TYR A 313 1.58 14.28 -2.00
CA TYR A 313 3.03 14.23 -1.86
C TYR A 313 3.44 12.82 -1.46
N VAL A 314 4.46 12.30 -2.13
CA VAL A 314 4.99 10.96 -1.92
C VAL A 314 6.47 11.07 -1.60
N MET A 315 6.83 10.78 -0.36
CA MET A 315 8.22 10.64 0.06
C MET A 315 8.73 9.23 -0.26
N LEU A 316 9.81 9.16 -1.02
CA LEU A 316 10.56 7.96 -1.33
C LEU A 316 11.56 7.75 -0.21
N SER A 317 11.18 7.01 0.82
CA SER A 317 11.95 6.90 2.05
C SER A 317 13.40 6.53 1.75
N GLU A 318 13.68 5.46 1.00
CA GLU A 318 15.06 5.02 0.73
C GLU A 318 15.96 6.04 0.03
N GLN A 319 15.39 7.04 -0.65
CA GLN A 319 16.11 8.03 -1.45
C GLN A 319 16.01 9.44 -0.88
N ALA A 320 15.30 9.61 0.26
CA ALA A 320 14.96 10.91 0.83
C ALA A 320 14.40 11.90 -0.20
N ALA A 321 13.70 11.39 -1.21
CA ALA A 321 13.14 12.19 -2.30
C ALA A 321 11.67 12.49 -2.02
N VAL A 322 11.14 13.57 -2.58
CA VAL A 322 9.72 13.92 -2.48
C VAL A 322 9.18 14.26 -3.86
N LEU A 323 8.19 13.48 -4.28
CA LEU A 323 7.36 13.74 -5.45
C LEU A 323 6.08 14.45 -5.04
N GLN A 324 5.60 15.36 -5.89
CA GLN A 324 4.26 15.90 -5.84
C GLN A 324 3.48 15.41 -7.05
N VAL A 325 2.31 14.85 -6.80
CA VAL A 325 1.29 14.52 -7.79
C VAL A 325 0.22 15.60 -7.71
N GLU A 326 0.35 16.61 -8.57
CA GLU A 326 -0.59 17.74 -8.65
C GLU A 326 -1.95 17.26 -9.17
N ASN A 327 -3.03 17.84 -8.64
CA ASN A 327 -4.41 17.50 -9.01
C ASN A 327 -4.76 16.01 -8.85
N ALA A 328 -4.11 15.32 -7.92
CA ALA A 328 -4.27 13.89 -7.67
C ALA A 328 -5.73 13.47 -7.48
N GLY A 329 -6.59 14.29 -6.88
CA GLY A 329 -8.01 13.96 -6.70
C GLY A 329 -8.80 13.81 -8.00
N PHE A 330 -8.29 14.31 -9.12
CA PHE A 330 -8.86 14.03 -10.45
C PHE A 330 -8.81 12.55 -10.81
N LEU A 331 -7.89 11.77 -10.20
CA LEU A 331 -7.82 10.32 -10.40
C LEU A 331 -9.10 9.58 -9.97
N LYS A 332 -9.94 10.19 -9.10
CA LYS A 332 -11.23 9.60 -8.66
C LYS A 332 -12.13 9.21 -9.81
N GLN A 333 -12.15 9.97 -10.91
CA GLN A 333 -13.03 9.66 -12.03
C GLN A 333 -12.67 8.35 -12.75
N TYR A 334 -11.43 7.88 -12.59
CA TYR A 334 -10.92 6.63 -13.16
C TYR A 334 -11.02 5.45 -12.17
N ASN A 335 -11.26 5.72 -10.88
CA ASN A 335 -11.41 4.69 -9.84
C ASN A 335 -12.85 4.17 -9.77
N LYS A 336 -13.26 3.40 -10.77
CA LYS A 336 -14.59 2.78 -10.85
C LYS A 336 -14.52 1.27 -10.54
N THR A 337 -15.53 0.76 -9.84
CA THR A 337 -15.71 -0.68 -9.57
C THR A 337 -15.94 -1.50 -10.84
N SER A 338 -16.57 -0.90 -11.86
CA SER A 338 -16.67 -1.47 -13.20
C SER A 338 -15.71 -0.76 -14.15
N ARG A 339 -14.74 -1.51 -14.68
CA ARG A 339 -13.93 -1.07 -15.82
C ARG A 339 -14.60 -1.58 -17.09
N GLU A 340 -15.20 -0.69 -17.87
CA GLU A 340 -15.48 -0.99 -19.27
C GLU A 340 -14.12 -1.18 -19.94
N LEU A 341 -13.82 -2.38 -20.44
CA LEU A 341 -12.62 -2.63 -21.23
C LEU A 341 -12.77 -1.88 -22.55
N VAL A 342 -12.43 -0.59 -22.54
CA VAL A 342 -12.26 0.19 -23.76
C VAL A 342 -11.03 -0.39 -24.44
N ALA A 343 -11.24 -0.98 -25.60
CA ALA A 343 -10.19 -1.54 -26.42
C ALA A 343 -9.14 -0.47 -26.72
N VAL A 344 -7.97 -0.58 -26.08
CA VAL A 344 -6.77 0.15 -26.49
C VAL A 344 -6.49 -0.28 -27.94
N ASP A 345 -6.43 0.70 -28.85
CA ASP A 345 -6.29 0.57 -30.32
C ASP A 345 -7.54 0.20 -31.16
N GLY A 346 -8.76 0.20 -30.62
CA GLY A 346 -9.96 -0.13 -31.41
C GLY A 346 -10.01 -1.57 -31.93
N LYS A 347 -8.93 -2.35 -31.75
CA LYS A 347 -8.96 -3.81 -31.75
C LYS A 347 -9.50 -4.22 -30.41
N LYS A 348 -10.81 -4.50 -30.36
CA LYS A 348 -11.39 -5.36 -29.33
C LYS A 348 -10.39 -6.49 -29.08
N VAL A 349 -9.72 -6.48 -27.93
CA VAL A 349 -9.03 -7.64 -27.43
C VAL A 349 -10.15 -8.63 -27.14
N SER A 350 -10.49 -9.42 -28.14
CA SER A 350 -11.40 -10.54 -28.00
C SER A 350 -10.69 -11.51 -27.06
N GLY A 351 -10.85 -11.28 -25.75
CA GLY A 351 -10.55 -12.26 -24.75
C GLY A 351 -11.24 -13.55 -25.15
N GLY A 352 -10.45 -14.56 -25.47
CA GLY A 352 -10.92 -15.94 -25.36
C GLY A 352 -11.48 -16.64 -26.60
N TRP A 353 -11.29 -16.19 -27.84
CA TRP A 353 -11.62 -17.06 -28.99
C TRP A 353 -10.43 -17.88 -29.52
N PHE A 354 -9.21 -17.33 -29.48
CA PHE A 354 -8.03 -18.03 -30.00
C PHE A 354 -7.57 -19.19 -29.09
N GLY A 355 -7.64 -19.04 -27.76
CA GLY A 355 -7.28 -20.11 -26.82
C GLY A 355 -8.32 -21.24 -26.72
N PHE A 356 -9.60 -20.90 -26.82
CA PHE A 356 -10.69 -21.88 -26.70
C PHE A 356 -10.76 -22.81 -27.92
N ASN A 357 -10.57 -22.24 -29.12
CA ASN A 357 -10.57 -23.04 -30.35
C ASN A 357 -9.39 -24.01 -30.41
N PHE A 358 -8.17 -23.59 -30.07
CA PHE A 358 -7.00 -24.48 -30.18
C PHE A 358 -7.06 -25.70 -29.24
N GLY A 359 -7.58 -25.49 -28.02
CA GLY A 359 -7.81 -26.58 -27.07
C GLY A 359 -8.91 -27.54 -27.53
N LEU A 360 -10.04 -27.01 -28.01
CA LEU A 360 -11.18 -27.82 -28.46
C LEU A 360 -10.84 -28.65 -29.71
N PHE A 361 -10.16 -28.07 -30.70
CA PHE A 361 -9.75 -28.80 -31.92
C PHE A 361 -8.78 -29.93 -31.59
N SER A 362 -7.83 -29.71 -30.67
CA SER A 362 -6.89 -30.74 -30.23
C SER A 362 -7.61 -31.89 -29.51
N LEU A 363 -8.61 -31.57 -28.68
CA LEU A 363 -9.42 -32.55 -27.97
C LEU A 363 -10.23 -33.42 -28.93
N VAL A 364 -10.91 -32.80 -29.89
CA VAL A 364 -11.68 -33.49 -30.94
C VAL A 364 -10.76 -34.38 -31.79
N ALA A 365 -9.57 -33.92 -32.15
CA ALA A 365 -8.61 -34.71 -32.90
C ALA A 365 -8.15 -35.97 -32.14
N ILE A 366 -7.87 -35.86 -30.83
CA ILE A 366 -7.46 -37.00 -29.99
C ILE A 366 -8.61 -38.01 -29.85
N VAL A 367 -9.85 -37.53 -29.65
CA VAL A 367 -11.04 -38.39 -29.58
C VAL A 367 -11.24 -39.16 -30.88
N LEU A 368 -11.13 -38.50 -32.03
CA LEU A 368 -11.23 -39.15 -33.35
C LEU A 368 -10.11 -40.19 -33.55
N LEU A 369 -8.88 -39.89 -33.12
CA LEU A 369 -7.76 -40.82 -33.17
C LEU A 369 -8.00 -42.08 -32.33
N LEU A 370 -8.48 -41.93 -31.09
CA LEU A 370 -8.84 -43.06 -30.24
C LEU A 370 -9.98 -43.89 -30.83
N LEU A 371 -10.95 -43.26 -31.49
CA LEU A 371 -12.03 -43.95 -32.19
C LEU A 371 -11.51 -44.77 -33.37
N LEU A 372 -10.59 -44.21 -34.16
CA LEU A 372 -9.94 -44.93 -35.26
C LEU A 372 -9.16 -46.15 -34.75
N VAL A 373 -8.38 -45.99 -33.68
CA VAL A 373 -7.66 -47.11 -33.04
C VAL A 373 -8.65 -48.18 -32.55
N LEU A 374 -9.76 -47.78 -31.93
CA LEU A 374 -10.78 -48.72 -31.47
C LEU A 374 -11.38 -49.52 -32.63
N VAL A 375 -11.76 -48.84 -33.71
CA VAL A 375 -12.32 -49.48 -34.91
C VAL A 375 -11.32 -50.45 -35.53
N ASP A 376 -10.04 -50.06 -35.62
CA ASP A 376 -9.02 -50.92 -36.20
C ASP A 376 -8.72 -52.15 -35.33
N VAL A 377 -8.64 -51.97 -34.01
CA VAL A 377 -8.55 -53.08 -33.03
C VAL A 377 -9.73 -54.04 -33.15
N LEU A 378 -10.95 -53.52 -33.34
CA LEU A 378 -12.14 -54.33 -33.50
C LEU A 378 -12.17 -55.07 -34.85
N ARG A 379 -11.62 -54.47 -35.91
CA ARG A 379 -11.59 -55.05 -37.27
C ARG A 379 -10.49 -56.09 -37.46
N HIS A 380 -9.34 -55.91 -36.84
CA HIS A 380 -8.21 -56.84 -36.95
C HIS A 380 -8.44 -58.16 -36.19
N ARG A 381 -7.91 -59.26 -36.73
CA ARG A 381 -7.91 -60.59 -36.11
C ARG A 381 -6.75 -60.73 -35.11
N PHE A 382 -6.77 -59.91 -34.06
CA PHE A 382 -5.89 -60.15 -32.92
C PHE A 382 -6.30 -61.44 -32.18
N PRO A 383 -5.35 -62.19 -31.59
CA PRO A 383 -5.68 -63.24 -30.62
C PRO A 383 -6.60 -62.68 -29.53
N GLY A 384 -7.59 -63.46 -29.09
CA GLY A 384 -8.68 -62.96 -28.23
C GLY A 384 -8.20 -62.19 -26.99
N HIS A 385 -7.16 -62.68 -26.32
CA HIS A 385 -6.58 -62.02 -25.15
C HIS A 385 -5.90 -60.68 -25.48
N VAL A 386 -5.18 -60.59 -26.61
CA VAL A 386 -4.54 -59.34 -27.07
C VAL A 386 -5.58 -58.30 -27.45
N LYS A 387 -6.67 -58.73 -28.08
CA LYS A 387 -7.78 -57.85 -28.47
C LYS A 387 -8.44 -57.21 -27.23
N THR A 388 -8.68 -57.99 -26.18
CA THR A 388 -9.26 -57.50 -24.93
C THR A 388 -8.36 -56.46 -24.25
N VAL A 389 -7.04 -56.70 -24.22
CA VAL A 389 -6.08 -55.74 -23.65
C VAL A 389 -6.09 -54.41 -24.42
N TRP A 390 -6.14 -54.44 -25.75
CA TRP A 390 -6.21 -53.23 -26.56
C TRP A 390 -7.49 -52.42 -26.35
N VAL A 391 -8.65 -53.10 -26.30
CA VAL A 391 -9.93 -52.44 -26.00
C VAL A 391 -9.88 -51.77 -24.62
N LEU A 392 -9.33 -52.45 -23.62
CA LEU A 392 -9.18 -51.89 -22.27
C LEU A 392 -8.27 -50.66 -22.25
N MET A 393 -7.15 -50.67 -22.96
CA MET A 393 -6.24 -49.52 -23.03
C MET A 393 -6.87 -48.31 -23.73
N VAL A 394 -7.61 -48.53 -24.82
CA VAL A 394 -8.34 -47.45 -25.51
C VAL A 394 -9.41 -46.86 -24.58
N PHE A 395 -10.15 -47.72 -23.87
CA PHE A 395 -11.14 -47.28 -22.89
C PHE A 395 -10.52 -46.45 -21.76
N LEU A 396 -9.35 -46.86 -21.25
CA LEU A 396 -8.60 -46.10 -20.25
C LEU A 396 -8.20 -44.71 -20.78
N GLY A 397 -7.78 -44.62 -22.05
CA GLY A 397 -7.50 -43.35 -22.73
C GLY A 397 -8.71 -42.42 -22.78
N TYR A 398 -9.89 -42.93 -23.12
CA TYR A 398 -11.14 -42.16 -23.09
C TYR A 398 -11.49 -41.66 -21.69
N LEU A 399 -11.38 -42.52 -20.67
CA LEU A 399 -11.73 -42.20 -19.29
C LEU A 399 -10.82 -41.10 -18.72
N SER A 400 -9.52 -41.13 -19.06
CA SER A 400 -8.58 -40.06 -18.69
C SER A 400 -8.92 -38.72 -19.36
N LEU A 401 -9.29 -38.74 -20.64
CA LEU A 401 -9.61 -37.55 -21.41
C LEU A 401 -10.91 -36.90 -20.90
N PHE A 402 -11.89 -37.73 -20.53
CA PHE A 402 -13.13 -37.29 -19.89
C PHE A 402 -12.89 -36.68 -18.50
N SER A 403 -12.07 -37.32 -17.66
CA SER A 403 -11.68 -36.75 -16.36
C SER A 403 -10.95 -35.41 -16.51
N TRP A 404 -10.07 -35.29 -17.50
CA TRP A 404 -9.39 -34.02 -17.80
C TRP A 404 -10.40 -32.92 -18.18
N LEU A 405 -11.38 -33.24 -19.04
CA LEU A 405 -12.43 -32.30 -19.44
C LEU A 405 -13.24 -31.81 -18.23
N ILE A 406 -13.61 -32.71 -17.31
CA ILE A 406 -14.34 -32.33 -16.08
C ILE A 406 -13.49 -31.40 -15.22
N VAL A 407 -12.22 -31.73 -14.99
CA VAL A 407 -11.31 -30.88 -14.19
C VAL A 407 -11.14 -29.50 -14.84
N PHE A 408 -10.98 -29.46 -16.17
CA PHE A 408 -10.88 -28.21 -16.92
C PHE A 408 -12.14 -27.35 -16.82
N LEU A 409 -13.33 -27.95 -16.92
CA LEU A 409 -14.60 -27.25 -16.80
C LEU A 409 -14.84 -26.68 -15.39
N TYR A 410 -14.41 -27.40 -14.34
CA TYR A 410 -14.65 -26.98 -12.95
C TYR A 410 -13.60 -25.99 -12.41
N PHE A 411 -12.32 -26.14 -12.79
CA PHE A 411 -11.22 -25.39 -12.17
C PHE A 411 -10.50 -24.43 -13.13
N GLY A 412 -10.88 -24.40 -14.40
CA GLY A 412 -10.27 -23.54 -15.41
C GLY A 412 -8.82 -23.93 -15.75
N LEU A 413 -8.12 -23.05 -16.47
CA LEU A 413 -6.77 -23.27 -17.02
C LEU A 413 -5.65 -23.26 -15.94
N ALA A 414 -5.99 -23.01 -14.68
CA ALA A 414 -5.03 -22.78 -13.59
C ALA A 414 -4.34 -24.06 -13.07
N PHE A 415 -4.82 -25.25 -13.45
CA PHE A 415 -4.35 -26.51 -12.87
C PHE A 415 -3.24 -27.17 -13.72
N ARG A 416 -1.96 -26.92 -13.37
CA ARG A 416 -0.79 -27.55 -14.02
C ARG A 416 -0.79 -29.09 -13.94
N LEU A 417 -1.45 -29.68 -12.94
CA LEU A 417 -1.58 -31.14 -12.81
C LEU A 417 -2.41 -31.77 -13.95
N SER A 418 -3.25 -31.00 -14.63
CA SER A 418 -4.11 -31.49 -15.71
C SER A 418 -3.33 -31.94 -16.95
N GLY A 419 -2.12 -31.43 -17.17
CA GLY A 419 -1.28 -31.81 -18.32
C GLY A 419 -0.92 -33.30 -18.36
N PHE A 420 -0.77 -33.95 -17.19
CA PHE A 420 -0.44 -35.37 -17.11
C PHE A 420 -1.57 -36.29 -17.61
N LEU A 421 -2.83 -35.87 -17.48
CA LEU A 421 -3.98 -36.66 -17.95
C LEU A 421 -4.11 -36.67 -19.48
N VAL A 422 -3.52 -35.68 -20.17
CA VAL A 422 -3.48 -35.62 -21.64
C VAL A 422 -2.37 -36.54 -22.20
N LEU A 423 -1.36 -36.88 -21.41
CA LEU A 423 -0.28 -37.79 -21.85
C LEU A 423 -0.72 -39.25 -21.97
N ILE A 424 -1.71 -39.68 -21.19
CA ILE A 424 -2.23 -41.05 -21.20
C ILE A 424 -2.79 -41.46 -22.58
N PRO A 425 -3.74 -40.73 -23.19
CA PRO A 425 -4.25 -41.08 -24.51
C PRO A 425 -3.16 -41.01 -25.60
N PHE A 426 -2.19 -40.10 -25.48
CA PHE A 426 -1.06 -40.01 -26.41
C PHE A 426 -0.16 -41.26 -26.33
N LEU A 427 0.15 -41.73 -25.11
CA LEU A 427 0.91 -42.97 -24.89
C LEU A 427 0.17 -44.19 -25.45
N VAL A 428 -1.14 -44.28 -25.27
CA VAL A 428 -1.95 -45.38 -25.82
C VAL A 428 -1.84 -45.43 -27.35
N ILE A 429 -1.96 -44.28 -28.02
CA ILE A 429 -1.82 -44.17 -29.48
C ILE A 429 -0.39 -44.56 -29.92
N LEU A 430 0.62 -44.08 -29.20
CA LEU A 430 2.03 -44.33 -29.54
C LEU A 430 2.37 -45.81 -29.40
N VAL A 431 2.01 -46.46 -28.29
CA VAL A 431 2.19 -47.91 -28.09
C VAL A 431 1.46 -48.71 -29.18
N TYR A 432 0.27 -48.26 -29.59
CA TYR A 432 -0.48 -48.88 -30.67
C TYR A 432 0.29 -48.84 -32.00
N LEU A 433 0.74 -47.67 -32.42
CA LEU A 433 1.49 -47.50 -33.67
C LEU A 433 2.78 -48.32 -33.69
N PHE A 434 3.51 -48.40 -32.58
CA PHE A 434 4.74 -49.20 -32.49
C PHE A 434 4.47 -50.70 -32.45
N SER A 435 3.39 -51.15 -31.82
CA SER A 435 3.00 -52.57 -31.79
C SER A 435 2.57 -53.09 -33.16
N GLY A 436 1.78 -52.30 -33.92
CA GLY A 436 1.34 -52.64 -35.27
C GLY A 436 2.48 -52.74 -36.29
N ARG A 437 3.52 -51.91 -36.16
CA ARG A 437 4.71 -52.00 -37.02
C ARG A 437 5.53 -53.28 -36.78
N ARG A 438 5.53 -53.84 -35.57
CA ARG A 438 6.29 -55.06 -35.24
C ARG A 438 5.68 -56.33 -35.84
N GLN A 439 4.37 -56.35 -36.08
CA GLN A 439 3.70 -57.51 -36.69
C GLN A 439 3.94 -57.60 -38.20
N ARG A 440 4.06 -56.47 -38.92
CA ARG A 440 4.38 -56.46 -40.37
C ARG A 440 5.80 -56.90 -40.74
N ILE A 441 6.66 -57.18 -39.76
CA ILE A 441 8.05 -57.65 -40.01
C ILE A 441 8.14 -59.18 -39.90
N LYS A 442 7.07 -59.85 -39.44
CA LYS A 442 7.03 -61.32 -39.25
C LYS A 442 6.13 -62.06 -40.24
N ASP A 443 5.39 -61.34 -41.07
CA ASP A 443 4.73 -61.82 -42.29
C ASP A 443 5.52 -61.28 -43.49
#